data_AF-A0A942WPT7-F1
#
_entry.id   AF-A0A942WPT7-F1
#
_cell.length_a   1.000
_cell.length_b   1.000
_cell.length_c   1.000
_cell.angle_alpha   90.00
_cell.angle_beta   90.00
_cell.angle_gamma   90.00
#
_symmetry.space_group_name_H-M   'P 1'
#
loop_
_entity.id
_entity.type
_entity.pdbx_description
1 polymer ?
#
loop_
_entity_poly.entity_id
_entity_poly.type
_entity_poly.pdbx_seq_one_letter_code
_entity_poly.pdbx_strand_id
1 'polypeptide(L)'
;MIIEKAIIEQYEAIRAFYHFLIDGLQDSIYDIGWKKDIYPEPEYLMSSITKGELFIGLIDNNIIVAMVINHESNEGYQNID
;
A
#
# COMPACT_ATOMS: atom_id res chain seq x y z
N MET A 1 0.74 18.45 2.36
CA MET A 1 0.66 16.98 2.50
C MET A 1 0.60 16.65 3.97
N ILE A 2 -0.33 15.77 4.36
CA ILE A 2 -0.45 15.21 5.72
C ILE A 2 -0.18 13.72 5.60
N ILE A 3 0.53 13.13 6.57
CA ILE A 3 0.71 11.68 6.69
C ILE A 3 0.04 11.24 7.98
N GLU A 4 -0.84 10.26 7.89
CA GLU A 4 -1.58 9.72 9.04
C GLU A 4 -1.70 8.20 8.97
N LYS A 5 -1.99 7.57 10.11
CA LYS A 5 -2.35 6.15 10.14
C LYS A 5 -3.70 5.98 9.44
N ALA A 6 -3.78 4.98 8.59
CA ALA A 6 -5.04 4.60 7.98
C ALA A 6 -6.01 4.02 9.03
N ILE A 7 -7.30 4.23 8.77
CA ILE A 7 -8.40 3.60 9.51
C ILE A 7 -9.15 2.62 8.58
N ILE A 8 -9.88 1.67 9.17
CA ILE A 8 -10.49 0.57 8.40
C ILE A 8 -11.53 1.07 7.39
N GLU A 9 -12.19 2.18 7.68
CA GLU A 9 -13.15 2.85 6.80
C GLU A 9 -12.50 3.35 5.50
N GLN A 10 -11.18 3.54 5.49
CA GLN A 10 -10.42 3.98 4.31
C GLN A 10 -9.94 2.81 3.44
N TYR A 11 -10.18 1.55 3.84
CA TYR A 11 -9.68 0.36 3.13
C TYR A 11 -9.99 0.38 1.63
N GLU A 12 -11.25 0.62 1.24
CA GLU A 12 -11.64 0.63 -0.17
C GLU A 12 -10.95 1.76 -0.96
N ALA A 13 -10.74 2.93 -0.34
CA ALA A 13 -10.02 4.03 -0.96
C ALA A 13 -8.52 3.70 -1.15
N ILE A 14 -7.91 3.03 -0.18
CA ILE A 14 -6.51 2.57 -0.24
C ILE A 14 -6.35 1.49 -1.32
N ARG A 15 -7.27 0.53 -1.39
CA ARG A 15 -7.27 -0.50 -2.44
C ARG A 15 -7.44 0.12 -3.82
N ALA A 16 -8.36 1.08 -3.96
CA ALA A 16 -8.54 1.83 -5.21
C ALA A 16 -7.28 2.62 -5.60
N PHE A 17 -6.56 3.20 -4.65
CA PHE A 17 -5.27 3.85 -4.90
C PHE A 17 -4.24 2.88 -5.50
N TYR A 18 -4.09 1.68 -4.96
CA TYR A 18 -3.20 0.66 -5.54
C TYR A 18 -3.64 0.23 -6.94
N HIS A 19 -4.94 0.04 -7.17
CA HIS A 19 -5.45 -0.29 -8.50
C HIS A 19 -5.14 0.81 -9.52
N PHE A 20 -5.34 2.08 -9.15
CA PHE A 20 -4.99 3.24 -9.96
C PHE A 20 -3.48 3.30 -10.26
N LEU A 21 -2.64 3.06 -9.26
CA LEU A 21 -1.18 3.03 -9.43
C LEU A 21 -0.74 1.92 -10.37
N ILE A 22 -1.30 0.71 -10.24
CA ILE A 22 -1.00 -0.43 -11.10
C ILE A 22 -1.40 -0.11 -12.54
N ASP A 23 -2.62 0.39 -12.76
CA ASP A 23 -3.09 0.76 -14.10
C ASP A 23 -2.20 1.85 -14.73
N GLY A 24 -1.69 2.79 -13.94
CA GLY A 24 -0.83 3.87 -14.41
C GLY A 24 0.61 3.45 -14.76
N LEU A 25 1.11 2.38 -14.16
CA LEU A 25 2.49 1.90 -14.37
C LEU A 25 2.57 0.70 -15.32
N GLN A 26 1.47 0.00 -15.54
CA GLN A 26 1.40 -1.14 -16.44
C GLN A 26 1.90 -0.78 -17.84
N ASP A 27 2.73 -1.63 -18.44
CA ASP A 27 3.32 -1.46 -19.77
C ASP A 27 4.19 -0.19 -19.93
N SER A 28 4.48 0.52 -18.83
CA SER A 28 5.40 1.64 -18.83
C SER A 28 6.86 1.15 -18.70
N ILE A 29 7.82 2.04 -18.93
CA ILE A 29 9.25 1.75 -18.64
C ILE A 29 9.53 1.53 -17.15
N TYR A 30 8.55 1.84 -16.29
CA TYR A 30 8.60 1.69 -14.83
C TYR A 30 7.59 0.64 -14.35
N ASP A 31 7.22 -0.33 -15.19
CA ASP A 31 6.34 -1.42 -14.79
C ASP A 31 6.96 -2.20 -13.62
N ILE A 32 6.24 -2.20 -12.49
CA ILE A 32 6.66 -2.83 -11.24
C ILE A 32 6.22 -4.31 -11.13
N GLY A 33 5.52 -4.84 -12.13
CA GLY A 33 5.03 -6.22 -12.17
C GLY A 33 3.90 -6.52 -11.18
N TRP A 34 3.36 -5.50 -10.52
CA TRP A 34 2.28 -5.65 -9.54
C TRP A 34 0.96 -6.00 -10.22
N LYS A 35 0.14 -6.78 -9.51
CA LYS A 35 -1.16 -7.23 -9.98
C LYS A 35 -2.20 -6.87 -8.93
N LYS A 36 -3.35 -6.39 -9.40
CA LYS A 36 -4.50 -6.04 -8.56
C LYS A 36 -4.83 -7.20 -7.64
N ASP A 37 -4.98 -6.90 -6.37
CA ASP A 37 -5.32 -7.84 -5.28
C ASP A 37 -4.29 -8.97 -5.04
N ILE A 38 -3.09 -8.86 -5.63
CA ILE A 38 -1.94 -9.72 -5.31
C ILE A 38 -0.85 -8.89 -4.64
N TYR A 39 -0.62 -7.66 -5.11
CA TYR A 39 0.36 -6.73 -4.57
C TYR A 39 -0.25 -5.34 -4.34
N PRO A 40 -0.48 -4.95 -3.08
CA PRO A 40 -0.58 -5.83 -1.91
C PRO A 40 -1.85 -6.71 -1.94
N GLU A 41 -1.81 -7.82 -1.21
CA GLU A 41 -2.98 -8.67 -0.99
C GLU A 41 -4.04 -7.95 -0.13
N PRO A 42 -5.35 -8.12 -0.41
CA PRO A 42 -6.44 -7.54 0.38
C PRO A 42 -6.33 -7.78 1.89
N GLU A 43 -6.03 -9.02 2.30
CA GLU A 43 -5.98 -9.39 3.71
C GLU A 43 -4.76 -8.78 4.41
N TYR A 44 -3.63 -8.70 3.71
CA TYR A 44 -2.45 -7.98 4.19
C TYR A 44 -2.77 -6.50 4.46
N LEU A 45 -3.44 -5.81 3.52
CA LEU A 45 -3.87 -4.42 3.72
C LEU A 45 -4.77 -4.24 4.94
N MET A 46 -5.81 -5.07 5.08
CA MET A 46 -6.73 -4.99 6.22
C MET A 46 -6.01 -5.24 7.55
N SER A 47 -5.11 -6.23 7.58
CA SER A 47 -4.29 -6.57 8.73
C SER A 47 -3.36 -5.41 9.12
N SER A 48 -2.64 -4.82 8.16
CA SER A 48 -1.77 -3.67 8.39
C SER A 48 -2.52 -2.43 8.90
N ILE A 49 -3.74 -2.18 8.41
CA ILE A 49 -4.59 -1.10 8.95
C ILE A 49 -4.98 -1.41 10.40
N THR A 50 -5.44 -2.64 10.66
CA THR A 50 -5.89 -3.06 12.00
C THR A 50 -4.76 -3.02 13.03
N LYS A 51 -3.54 -3.38 12.63
CA LYS A 51 -2.33 -3.27 13.47
C LYS A 51 -1.83 -1.82 13.62
N GLY A 52 -2.37 -0.87 12.85
CA GLY A 52 -1.93 0.53 12.84
C GLY A 52 -0.54 0.73 12.23
N GLU A 53 -0.19 -0.11 11.26
CA GLU A 53 1.07 -0.17 10.51
C GLU A 53 0.96 0.47 9.13
N LEU A 54 -0.25 0.64 8.60
CA LEU A 54 -0.47 1.31 7.32
C LEU A 54 -0.65 2.82 7.53
N PHE A 55 0.15 3.60 6.80
CA PHE A 55 0.09 5.06 6.74
C PHE A 55 -0.31 5.51 5.34
N ILE A 56 -1.13 6.56 5.27
CA ILE A 56 -1.53 7.22 4.03
C ILE A 56 -1.03 8.66 4.01
N GLY A 57 -0.66 9.13 2.83
CA GLY A 57 -0.35 10.53 2.58
C GLY A 57 -1.48 11.21 1.80
N LEU A 58 -1.91 12.37 2.29
CA LEU A 58 -3.05 13.12 1.75
C LEU A 58 -2.63 14.48 1.19
N ILE A 59 -3.15 14.82 0.00
CA ILE A 59 -3.17 16.17 -0.58
C ILE A 59 -4.60 16.46 -1.02
N ASP A 60 -5.20 17.55 -0.54
CA ASP A 60 -6.59 17.93 -0.84
C ASP A 60 -7.58 16.76 -0.62
N ASN A 61 -7.41 16.04 0.49
CA ASN A 61 -8.16 14.83 0.87
C ASN A 61 -8.01 13.62 -0.06
N ASN A 62 -7.13 13.68 -1.06
CA ASN A 62 -6.83 12.54 -1.94
C ASN A 62 -5.63 11.76 -1.40
N ILE A 63 -5.74 10.43 -1.40
CA ILE A 63 -4.62 9.54 -1.11
C ILE A 63 -3.62 9.60 -2.27
N ILE A 64 -2.40 10.04 -1.97
CA ILE A 64 -1.30 10.13 -2.93
C ILE A 64 -0.12 9.23 -2.55
N VAL A 65 -0.13 8.67 -1.34
CA VAL A 65 0.87 7.74 -0.81
C VAL A 65 0.15 6.69 0.04
N ALA A 66 0.60 5.43 -0.05
CA ALA A 66 0.26 4.37 0.89
C ALA A 66 1.55 3.59 1.25
N MET A 67 1.78 3.37 2.53
CA MET A 67 3.00 2.73 3.04
C MET A 67 2.68 1.87 4.26
N VAL A 68 3.16 0.63 4.27
CA VAL A 68 3.16 -0.21 5.47
C VAL A 68 4.53 -0.11 6.12
N ILE A 69 4.57 0.33 7.38
CA ILE A 69 5.78 0.37 8.20
C ILE A 69 5.56 -0.53 9.40
N ASN A 70 6.37 -1.60 9.50
CA ASN A 70 6.37 -2.50 10.64
C ASN A 70 7.77 -3.08 10.89
N HIS A 71 7.87 -3.98 11.87
CA HIS A 71 9.11 -4.70 12.20
C HIS A 71 9.18 -6.08 11.54
N GLU A 72 8.34 -6.36 10.54
CA GLU A 72 8.32 -7.62 9.80
C GLU A 72 9.18 -7.49 8.53
N SER A 73 10.10 -8.43 8.33
CA SER A 73 10.90 -8.52 7.10
C SER A 73 10.32 -9.60 6.20
N ASN A 74 10.14 -9.31 4.91
CA ASN A 74 9.73 -10.34 3.95
C ASN A 74 10.74 -11.48 3.97
N GLU A 75 10.28 -12.73 3.82
CA GLU A 75 11.12 -13.93 3.90
C GLU A 75 12.39 -13.85 3.05
N GLY A 76 12.29 -13.27 1.85
CA GLY A 76 13.41 -13.08 0.93
C GLY A 76 14.54 -12.19 1.46
N TYR A 77 14.31 -11.39 2.51
CA TYR A 77 15.29 -10.50 3.12
C TYR A 77 15.79 -10.98 4.49
N GLN A 78 15.25 -12.08 5.03
CA GLN A 78 15.60 -12.53 6.39
C GLN A 78 17.06 -13.02 6.54
N ASN A 79 17.74 -13.29 5.42
CA ASN A 79 19.12 -13.78 5.39
C ASN A 79 20.10 -12.78 4.76
N ILE A 80 19.73 -11.50 4.66
CA ILE A 80 20.59 -10.44 4.13
C ILE A 80 21.08 -9.60 5.32
N ASP A 81 22.38 -9.70 5.62
CA ASP A 81 23.09 -8.93 6.65
C ASP A 81 23.38 -7.48 6.21
#